data_AF-A0A2I5HCJ7-F1
#
_entry.id   AF-A0A2I5HCJ7-F1
#
_cell.length_a   1.000
_cell.length_b   1.000
_cell.length_c   1.000
_cell.angle_alpha   90.00
_cell.angle_beta   90.00
_cell.angle_gamma   90.00
#
_symmetry.space_group_name_H-M   'P 1'
#
loop_
_entity.id
_entity.type
_entity.pdbx_description
1 polymer ?
#
loop_
_entity_poly.entity_id
_entity_poly.type
_entity_poly.pdbx_seq_one_letter_code
_entity_poly.pdbx_strand_id
1 'polypeptide(L)'
;MKFKVMALAALVGLSAMSAQASELPEGPHIVTSGTASVDAVPDIATLAIEVNVAAKDAATAKKQADERVAQYLSFLEQNQIAKKDISAANLRTQPDYDYQNGKSILKGYRAVRTVEVTLRQLDKLNSLLDGALKAGLNEIRSVSLGVAQPDAYKDKARKAAIDDAIHQAQALAAGFHSKLGPVYSVRYHVSNYQPSPVVRMMKAAEAAPVSAQETYEQPTIQFDDQVDVVFQLEPGTERTPATAVSAQ
;
A
#
# COMPACT_ATOMS: atom_id res chain seq x y z
N MET A 1 -70.62 -19.35 17.78
CA MET A 1 -69.44 -19.06 16.92
C MET A 1 -68.56 -17.97 17.55
N LYS A 2 -67.90 -18.27 18.66
CA LYS A 2 -66.85 -17.48 19.33
C LYS A 2 -65.97 -18.52 20.06
N PHE A 3 -64.66 -18.32 20.23
CA PHE A 3 -63.67 -19.22 20.89
C PHE A 3 -62.65 -20.00 20.03
N LYS A 4 -62.65 -19.94 18.69
CA LYS A 4 -61.57 -20.59 17.90
C LYS A 4 -60.50 -19.66 17.32
N VAL A 5 -60.60 -18.35 17.52
CA VAL A 5 -59.70 -17.37 16.87
C VAL A 5 -58.59 -16.86 17.81
N MET A 6 -58.61 -17.23 19.10
CA MET A 6 -57.67 -16.70 20.09
C MET A 6 -56.44 -17.58 20.40
N ALA A 7 -56.18 -18.62 19.60
CA ALA A 7 -55.01 -19.48 19.77
C ALA A 7 -53.92 -19.28 18.70
N LEU A 8 -54.16 -18.43 17.69
CA LEU A 8 -53.25 -18.23 16.55
C LEU A 8 -52.61 -16.82 16.52
N ALA A 9 -52.52 -16.15 17.67
CA ALA A 9 -51.86 -14.84 17.78
C ALA A 9 -50.63 -14.85 18.73
N ALA A 10 -50.33 -15.98 19.38
CA ALA A 10 -49.23 -16.10 20.34
C ALA A 10 -47.93 -16.71 19.78
N LEU A 11 -47.88 -17.05 18.48
CA LEU A 11 -46.76 -17.79 17.87
C LEU A 11 -45.88 -16.97 16.91
N VAL A 12 -46.11 -15.66 16.74
CA VAL A 12 -45.36 -14.82 15.78
C VAL A 12 -44.28 -13.95 16.47
N GLY A 13 -44.14 -14.03 17.80
CA GLY A 13 -43.24 -13.15 18.56
C GLY A 13 -41.81 -13.67 18.80
N LEU A 14 -41.41 -14.82 18.25
CA LEU A 14 -40.22 -15.53 18.73
C LEU A 14 -39.24 -15.94 17.62
N SER A 15 -38.80 -15.03 16.76
CA SER A 15 -37.65 -15.33 15.88
C SER A 15 -37.11 -14.10 15.15
N ALA A 16 -36.51 -13.20 15.91
CA ALA A 16 -35.40 -12.39 15.42
C ALA A 16 -34.36 -12.26 16.55
N MET A 17 -33.96 -13.40 17.13
CA MET A 17 -32.65 -13.45 17.77
C MET A 17 -31.64 -13.33 16.64
N SER A 18 -31.21 -12.10 16.38
CA SER A 18 -29.95 -11.87 15.70
C SER A 18 -28.90 -12.59 16.54
N ALA A 19 -28.48 -13.78 16.12
CA ALA A 19 -27.34 -14.45 16.72
C ALA A 19 -26.14 -13.55 16.49
N GLN A 20 -25.83 -12.71 17.47
CA GLN A 20 -24.58 -11.97 17.47
C GLN A 20 -23.51 -13.02 17.78
N ALA A 21 -22.83 -13.48 16.73
CA ALA A 21 -21.65 -14.31 16.91
C ALA A 21 -20.63 -13.49 17.70
N SER A 22 -20.43 -13.83 18.98
CA SER A 22 -19.41 -13.22 19.81
C SER A 22 -18.04 -13.49 19.19
N GLU A 23 -17.27 -12.43 18.95
CA GLU A 23 -15.93 -12.52 18.34
C GLU A 23 -14.89 -13.16 19.28
N LEU A 24 -15.27 -13.37 20.55
CA LEU A 24 -14.47 -13.99 21.61
C LEU A 24 -15.10 -15.32 22.07
N PRO A 25 -14.28 -16.30 22.48
CA PRO A 25 -14.77 -17.56 23.02
C PRO A 25 -15.37 -17.36 24.42
N GLU A 26 -16.33 -18.21 24.78
CA GLU A 26 -16.96 -18.20 26.12
C GLU A 26 -16.01 -18.66 27.24
N GLY A 27 -14.90 -19.34 26.89
CA GLY A 27 -13.90 -19.85 27.84
C GLY A 27 -12.67 -18.95 28.00
N PRO A 28 -11.71 -19.35 28.88
CA PRO A 28 -10.44 -18.64 29.08
C PRO A 28 -9.68 -18.44 27.76
N HIS A 29 -9.22 -17.21 27.52
CA HIS A 29 -8.53 -16.85 26.28
C HIS A 29 -7.54 -15.70 26.48
N ILE A 30 -6.64 -15.56 25.51
CA ILE A 30 -5.73 -14.42 25.38
C ILE A 30 -6.02 -13.75 24.03
N VAL A 31 -6.07 -12.42 24.04
CA VAL A 31 -6.15 -11.60 22.82
C VAL A 31 -4.85 -10.83 22.69
N THR A 32 -4.21 -10.92 21.53
CA THR A 32 -2.98 -10.19 21.20
C THR A 32 -3.07 -9.53 19.84
N SER A 33 -2.39 -8.39 19.69
CA SER A 33 -2.20 -7.72 18.41
C SER A 33 -0.72 -7.75 18.06
N GLY A 34 -0.39 -8.41 16.95
CA GLY A 34 0.97 -8.44 16.42
C GLY A 34 1.13 -7.39 15.33
N THR A 35 2.24 -6.67 15.38
CA THR A 35 2.58 -5.67 14.36
C THR A 35 3.99 -5.90 13.87
N ALA A 36 4.24 -5.62 12.60
CA ALA A 36 5.59 -5.62 12.08
C ALA A 36 5.78 -4.58 11.00
N SER A 37 7.02 -4.15 10.87
CA SER A 37 7.46 -3.22 9.84
C SER A 37 8.74 -3.75 9.21
N VAL A 38 8.77 -3.80 7.87
CA VAL A 38 9.93 -4.24 7.10
C VAL A 38 10.36 -3.13 6.17
N ASP A 39 11.60 -2.66 6.35
CA ASP A 39 12.25 -1.72 5.45
C ASP A 39 12.72 -2.42 4.17
N ALA A 40 12.45 -1.78 3.04
CA ALA A 40 12.92 -2.18 1.73
C ALA A 40 13.73 -1.05 1.09
N VAL A 41 14.89 -1.39 0.55
CA VAL A 41 15.65 -0.48 -0.30
C VAL A 41 15.01 -0.49 -1.69
N PRO A 42 14.67 0.67 -2.27
CA PRO A 42 14.14 0.72 -3.63
C PRO A 42 15.12 0.13 -4.65
N ASP A 43 14.60 -0.68 -5.57
CA ASP A 43 15.36 -1.28 -6.66
C ASP A 43 14.81 -0.87 -8.04
N ILE A 44 13.69 -0.14 -8.08
CA ILE A 44 13.11 0.42 -9.29
C ILE A 44 12.70 1.88 -9.12
N ALA A 45 12.64 2.59 -10.23
CA ALA A 45 12.00 3.89 -10.35
C ALA A 45 10.97 3.84 -11.47
N THR A 46 9.77 4.33 -11.22
CA THR A 46 8.78 4.59 -12.26
C THR A 46 8.78 6.08 -12.56
N LEU A 47 9.08 6.41 -13.81
CA LEU A 47 9.06 7.77 -14.32
C LEU A 47 7.79 7.99 -15.14
N ALA A 48 7.15 9.14 -14.98
CA ALA A 48 6.13 9.62 -15.91
C ALA A 48 6.62 10.94 -16.49
N ILE A 49 6.88 10.96 -17.80
CA ILE A 49 7.40 12.13 -18.51
C ILE A 49 6.48 12.42 -19.69
N GLU A 50 6.10 13.68 -19.85
CA GLU A 50 5.13 14.11 -20.84
C GLU A 50 5.79 14.93 -21.95
N VAL A 51 5.33 14.69 -23.17
CA VAL A 51 5.49 15.61 -24.29
C VAL A 51 4.23 16.45 -24.41
N ASN A 52 4.38 17.76 -24.41
CA ASN A 52 3.31 18.72 -24.61
C ASN A 52 3.71 19.69 -25.73
N VAL A 53 3.04 19.58 -26.88
CA VAL A 53 3.36 20.35 -28.10
C VAL A 53 2.14 21.12 -28.58
N ALA A 54 2.32 22.41 -28.87
CA ALA A 54 1.30 23.26 -29.48
C ALA A 54 1.60 23.50 -30.97
N ALA A 55 0.58 23.43 -31.82
CA ALA A 55 0.65 23.80 -33.24
C ALA A 55 -0.65 24.46 -33.70
N LYS A 56 -0.68 24.99 -34.93
CA LYS A 56 -1.87 25.65 -35.51
C LYS A 56 -3.03 24.67 -35.74
N ASP A 57 -2.74 23.41 -36.02
CA ASP A 57 -3.71 22.34 -36.23
C ASP A 57 -3.33 21.08 -35.42
N ALA A 58 -4.33 20.25 -35.11
CA ALA A 58 -4.14 19.07 -34.27
C ALA A 58 -3.23 17.99 -34.91
N ALA A 59 -3.25 17.85 -36.24
CA ALA A 59 -2.46 16.84 -36.94
C ALA A 59 -0.97 17.17 -36.88
N THR A 60 -0.60 18.44 -37.06
CA THR A 60 0.77 18.92 -36.90
C THR A 60 1.24 18.77 -35.45
N ALA A 61 0.42 19.14 -34.47
CA ALA A 61 0.76 18.97 -33.05
C ALA A 61 1.03 17.49 -32.71
N LYS A 62 0.16 16.59 -33.17
CA LYS A 62 0.33 15.14 -33.03
C LYS A 62 1.62 14.65 -33.67
N LYS A 63 1.89 15.04 -34.91
CA LYS A 63 3.10 14.60 -35.65
C LYS A 63 4.37 14.99 -34.90
N GLN A 64 4.46 16.23 -34.41
CA GLN A 64 5.61 16.69 -33.63
C GLN A 64 5.77 15.95 -32.30
N ALA A 65 4.66 15.64 -31.62
CA ALA A 65 4.70 14.83 -30.40
C ALA A 65 5.17 13.40 -30.68
N ASP A 66 4.70 12.77 -31.77
CA ASP A 66 5.12 11.43 -32.20
C ASP A 66 6.62 11.39 -32.52
N GLU A 67 7.16 12.40 -33.22
CA GLU A 67 8.59 12.48 -33.56
C GLU A 67 9.49 12.54 -32.31
N ARG A 68 9.14 13.40 -31.33
CA ARG A 68 9.87 13.52 -30.05
C ARG A 68 9.82 12.24 -29.24
N VAL A 69 8.65 11.60 -29.18
CA VAL A 69 8.48 10.33 -28.48
C VAL A 69 9.29 9.23 -29.17
N ALA A 70 9.30 9.16 -30.50
CA ALA A 70 10.12 8.19 -31.24
C ALA A 70 11.63 8.36 -30.97
N GLN A 71 12.11 9.61 -30.87
CA GLN A 71 13.49 9.90 -30.48
C GLN A 71 13.78 9.39 -29.07
N TYR A 72 12.89 9.64 -28.11
CA TYR A 72 13.06 9.17 -26.74
C TYR A 72 13.01 7.64 -26.63
N LEU A 73 12.08 6.98 -27.33
CA LEU A 73 12.00 5.52 -27.37
C LEU A 73 13.28 4.90 -27.94
N SER A 74 13.84 5.50 -29.00
CA SER A 74 15.13 5.05 -29.57
C SER A 74 16.27 5.22 -28.58
N PHE A 75 16.29 6.33 -27.83
CA PHE A 75 17.25 6.55 -26.75
C PHE A 75 17.10 5.53 -25.62
N LEU A 76 15.88 5.19 -25.20
CA LEU A 76 15.62 4.18 -24.18
C LEU A 76 16.09 2.78 -24.64
N GLU A 77 15.86 2.42 -25.90
CA GLU A 77 16.35 1.17 -26.49
C GLU A 77 17.89 1.11 -26.47
N GLN A 78 18.57 2.19 -26.85
CA GLN A 78 20.05 2.29 -26.78
C GLN A 78 20.59 2.17 -25.36
N ASN A 79 19.81 2.61 -24.36
CA ASN A 79 20.15 2.47 -22.94
C ASN A 79 19.71 1.13 -22.32
N GLN A 80 19.27 0.19 -23.17
CA GLN A 80 18.89 -1.18 -22.80
C GLN A 80 17.64 -1.25 -21.91
N ILE A 81 16.73 -0.29 -22.04
CA ILE A 81 15.41 -0.36 -21.38
C ILE A 81 14.50 -1.29 -22.18
N ALA A 82 13.93 -2.29 -21.50
CA ALA A 82 13.10 -3.28 -22.16
C ALA A 82 11.75 -2.68 -22.57
N LYS A 83 11.21 -3.08 -23.72
CA LYS A 83 9.91 -2.60 -24.23
C LYS A 83 8.76 -2.82 -23.25
N LYS A 84 8.79 -3.91 -22.47
CA LYS A 84 7.80 -4.22 -21.43
C LYS A 84 7.79 -3.21 -20.27
N ASP A 85 8.89 -2.51 -20.08
CA ASP A 85 9.09 -1.53 -19.01
C ASP A 85 8.81 -0.10 -19.53
N ILE A 86 8.20 0.05 -20.73
CA ILE A 86 7.86 1.33 -21.34
C ILE A 86 6.37 1.33 -21.74
N SER A 87 5.64 2.36 -21.34
CA SER A 87 4.25 2.59 -21.75
C SER A 87 4.09 3.99 -22.33
N ALA A 88 3.60 4.09 -23.56
CA ALA A 88 3.47 5.38 -24.27
C ALA A 88 2.16 5.46 -25.10
N ALA A 89 1.14 4.70 -24.73
CA ALA A 89 -0.01 4.44 -25.60
C ALA A 89 -0.94 5.65 -25.81
N ASN A 90 -1.15 6.46 -24.78
CA ASN A 90 -2.22 7.46 -24.78
C ASN A 90 -1.73 8.83 -25.26
N LEU A 91 -2.25 9.28 -26.41
CA LEU A 91 -2.11 10.64 -26.91
C LEU A 91 -3.49 11.30 -26.92
N ARG A 92 -3.57 12.52 -26.42
CA ARG A 92 -4.76 13.37 -26.55
C ARG A 92 -4.42 14.67 -27.26
N THR A 93 -5.34 15.17 -28.07
CA THR A 93 -5.26 16.51 -28.66
C THR A 93 -6.41 17.36 -28.12
N GLN A 94 -6.13 18.60 -27.75
CA GLN A 94 -7.12 19.53 -27.26
C GLN A 94 -6.93 20.92 -27.88
N PRO A 95 -8.00 21.69 -28.16
CA PRO A 95 -7.87 23.08 -28.56
C PRO A 95 -7.11 23.89 -27.51
N ASP A 96 -6.29 24.83 -27.96
CA ASP A 96 -5.58 25.79 -27.12
C ASP A 96 -6.21 27.17 -27.32
N TYR A 97 -6.82 27.71 -26.28
CA TYR A 97 -7.49 28.99 -26.31
C TYR A 97 -6.69 30.03 -25.52
N ASP A 98 -6.65 31.25 -26.04
CA ASP A 98 -6.23 32.44 -25.32
C ASP A 98 -7.47 33.22 -24.87
N TYR A 99 -7.43 33.78 -23.66
CA TYR A 99 -8.52 34.56 -23.10
C TYR A 99 -8.12 36.04 -23.08
N GLN A 100 -8.69 36.81 -23.99
CA GLN A 100 -8.44 38.24 -24.11
C GLN A 100 -9.77 39.01 -24.07
N ASN A 101 -9.86 40.02 -23.19
CA ASN A 101 -11.03 40.91 -23.09
C ASN A 101 -12.38 40.17 -22.96
N GLY A 102 -12.42 39.08 -22.19
CA GLY A 102 -13.63 38.27 -21.99
C GLY A 102 -14.03 37.38 -23.18
N LYS A 103 -13.20 37.28 -24.22
CA LYS A 103 -13.41 36.41 -25.39
C LYS A 103 -12.36 35.30 -25.43
N SER A 104 -12.81 34.09 -25.78
CA SER A 104 -11.94 32.95 -26.03
C SER A 104 -11.53 32.93 -27.50
N ILE A 105 -10.23 33.04 -27.77
CA ILE A 105 -9.64 33.07 -29.10
C ILE A 105 -8.84 31.78 -29.30
N LEU A 106 -9.19 30.98 -30.31
CA LEU A 106 -8.45 29.77 -30.63
C LEU A 106 -7.04 30.14 -31.10
N LYS A 107 -6.02 29.71 -30.36
CA LYS A 107 -4.60 29.88 -30.67
C LYS A 107 -4.05 28.72 -31.52
N GLY A 108 -4.62 27.53 -31.33
CA GLY A 108 -4.21 26.32 -32.03
C GLY A 108 -4.69 25.07 -31.31
N TYR A 109 -3.87 24.02 -31.36
CA TYR A 109 -4.13 22.74 -30.72
C TYR A 109 -2.89 22.26 -29.98
N ARG A 110 -3.09 21.66 -28.82
CA ARG A 110 -2.06 20.99 -28.03
C ARG A 110 -2.20 19.48 -28.15
N ALA A 111 -1.09 18.80 -28.38
CA ALA A 111 -0.96 17.36 -28.33
C ALA A 111 -0.16 16.97 -27.08
N VAL A 112 -0.73 16.08 -26.28
CA VAL A 112 -0.19 15.65 -25.00
C VAL A 112 -0.11 14.13 -24.97
N ARG A 113 1.09 13.60 -24.71
CA ARG A 113 1.31 12.16 -24.45
C ARG A 113 2.25 11.98 -23.27
N THR A 114 1.88 11.09 -22.37
CA THR A 114 2.73 10.63 -21.27
C THR A 114 3.46 9.36 -21.68
N VAL A 115 4.77 9.32 -21.41
CA VAL A 115 5.63 8.15 -21.50
C VAL A 115 5.98 7.74 -20.09
N GLU A 116 5.53 6.56 -19.70
CA GLU A 116 5.88 5.92 -18.43
C GLU A 116 7.02 4.93 -18.66
N VAL A 117 8.03 4.97 -17.78
CA VAL A 117 9.20 4.10 -17.86
C VAL A 117 9.47 3.49 -16.49
N THR A 118 9.57 2.17 -16.43
CA THR A 118 10.06 1.44 -15.25
C THR A 118 11.57 1.19 -15.39
N LEU A 119 12.36 1.89 -14.60
CA LEU A 119 13.81 1.76 -14.56
C LEU A 119 14.22 0.82 -13.43
N ARG A 120 15.04 -0.20 -13.73
CA ARG A 120 15.59 -1.16 -12.76
C ARG A 120 17.04 -0.89 -12.37
N GLN A 121 17.68 0.06 -13.05
CA GLN A 121 19.06 0.48 -12.83
C GLN A 121 19.04 1.94 -12.38
N LEU A 122 18.85 2.15 -11.08
CA LEU A 122 18.61 3.48 -10.49
C LEU A 122 19.75 4.48 -10.74
N ASP A 123 20.97 3.98 -10.94
CA ASP A 123 22.14 4.77 -11.34
C ASP A 123 21.96 5.49 -12.68
N LYS A 124 21.12 4.95 -13.57
CA LYS A 124 20.80 5.56 -14.88
C LYS A 124 19.68 6.59 -14.82
N LEU A 125 19.07 6.83 -13.65
CA LEU A 125 17.87 7.67 -13.52
C LEU A 125 18.06 9.07 -14.12
N ASN A 126 19.13 9.76 -13.71
CA ASN A 126 19.42 11.11 -14.20
C ASN A 126 19.71 11.12 -15.71
N SER A 127 20.41 10.11 -16.22
CA SER A 127 20.69 9.99 -17.65
C SER A 127 19.41 9.82 -18.47
N LEU A 128 18.44 9.06 -17.96
CA LEU A 128 17.14 8.87 -18.60
C LEU A 128 16.29 10.14 -18.60
N LEU A 129 16.32 10.91 -17.51
CA LEU A 129 15.66 12.22 -17.42
C LEU A 129 16.27 13.21 -18.42
N ASP A 130 17.60 13.33 -18.45
CA ASP A 130 18.31 14.20 -19.39
C ASP A 130 18.03 13.81 -20.84
N GLY A 131 18.00 12.50 -21.14
CA GLY A 131 17.65 11.98 -22.45
C GLY A 131 16.23 12.37 -22.88
N ALA A 132 15.27 12.34 -21.95
CA ALA A 132 13.89 12.75 -22.20
C ALA A 132 13.79 14.24 -22.55
N LEU A 133 14.46 15.09 -21.76
CA LEU A 133 14.49 16.53 -21.98
C LEU A 133 15.17 16.87 -23.31
N LYS A 134 16.27 16.19 -23.66
CA LYS A 134 16.96 16.34 -24.95
C LYS A 134 16.10 15.91 -26.14
N ALA A 135 15.27 14.87 -25.98
CA ALA A 135 14.30 14.43 -26.98
C ALA A 135 13.05 15.33 -27.05
N GLY A 136 12.94 16.34 -26.17
CA GLY A 136 11.86 17.32 -26.19
C GLY A 136 10.60 16.92 -25.42
N LEU A 137 10.67 15.89 -24.56
CA LEU A 137 9.68 15.67 -23.50
C LEU A 137 9.96 16.73 -22.43
N ASN A 138 9.02 17.64 -22.23
CA ASN A 138 9.25 18.92 -21.56
C ASN A 138 8.61 19.02 -20.17
N GLU A 139 7.92 17.98 -19.72
CA GLU A 139 7.25 17.97 -18.41
C GLU A 139 7.51 16.63 -17.69
N ILE A 140 8.33 16.65 -16.62
CA ILE A 140 8.45 15.51 -15.70
C ILE A 140 7.25 15.55 -14.77
N ARG A 141 6.34 14.57 -14.88
CA ARG A 141 5.12 14.49 -14.07
C ARG A 141 5.41 13.88 -12.70
N SER A 142 6.18 12.78 -12.67
CA SER A 142 6.55 12.11 -11.44
C SER A 142 7.81 11.27 -11.62
N VAL A 143 8.50 11.08 -10.50
CA VAL A 143 9.53 10.05 -10.31
C VAL A 143 9.20 9.36 -9.00
N SER A 144 8.91 8.07 -9.05
CA SER A 144 8.49 7.30 -7.88
C SER A 144 9.43 6.11 -7.71
N LEU A 145 10.09 6.05 -6.55
CA LEU A 145 10.92 4.91 -6.17
C LEU A 145 10.01 3.77 -5.66
N GLY A 146 10.42 2.54 -5.94
CA GLY A 146 9.64 1.36 -5.63
C GLY A 146 10.51 0.12 -5.48
N VAL A 147 9.85 -1.00 -5.20
CA VAL A 147 10.45 -2.33 -5.28
C VAL A 147 9.78 -3.15 -6.38
N ALA A 148 10.55 -3.95 -7.11
CA ALA A 148 10.05 -4.81 -8.18
C ALA A 148 9.14 -5.93 -7.67
N GLN A 149 9.33 -6.35 -6.41
CA GLN A 149 8.60 -7.46 -5.77
C GLN A 149 7.98 -7.01 -4.44
N PRO A 150 6.98 -6.11 -4.45
CA PRO A 150 6.38 -5.60 -3.22
C PRO A 150 5.73 -6.70 -2.38
N ASP A 151 5.18 -7.73 -3.03
CA ASP A 151 4.48 -8.81 -2.32
C ASP A 151 5.43 -9.66 -1.47
N ALA A 152 6.70 -9.80 -1.86
CA ALA A 152 7.70 -10.48 -1.04
C ALA A 152 7.98 -9.73 0.28
N TYR A 153 7.93 -8.40 0.26
CA TYR A 153 8.09 -7.58 1.47
C TYR A 153 6.83 -7.58 2.33
N LYS A 154 5.64 -7.55 1.70
CA LYS A 154 4.36 -7.74 2.41
C LYS A 154 4.30 -9.09 3.13
N ASP A 155 4.72 -10.17 2.47
CA ASP A 155 4.72 -11.50 3.07
C ASP A 155 5.71 -11.61 4.23
N LYS A 156 6.87 -10.94 4.14
CA LYS A 156 7.82 -10.82 5.26
C LYS A 156 7.22 -10.06 6.44
N ALA A 157 6.59 -8.92 6.18
CA ALA A 157 5.93 -8.12 7.21
C ALA A 157 4.79 -8.91 7.87
N ARG A 158 3.95 -9.59 7.08
CA ARG A 158 2.88 -10.46 7.57
C ARG A 158 3.41 -11.54 8.49
N LYS A 159 4.46 -12.25 8.07
CA LYS A 159 5.06 -13.31 8.88
C LYS A 159 5.60 -12.76 10.19
N ALA A 160 6.28 -11.63 10.16
CA ALA A 160 6.81 -10.99 11.36
C ALA A 160 5.69 -10.54 12.32
N ALA A 161 4.58 -10.00 11.81
CA ALA A 161 3.43 -9.62 12.64
C ALA A 161 2.77 -10.85 13.30
N ILE A 162 2.67 -11.98 12.58
CA ILE A 162 2.19 -13.24 13.15
C ILE A 162 3.13 -13.74 14.25
N ASP A 163 4.43 -13.75 13.99
CA ASP A 163 5.44 -14.20 14.96
C ASP A 163 5.42 -13.30 16.22
N ASP A 164 5.22 -11.99 16.07
CA ASP A 164 5.05 -11.03 17.18
C ASP A 164 3.79 -11.31 18.02
N ALA A 165 2.63 -11.50 17.37
CA ALA A 165 1.38 -11.85 18.07
C ALA A 165 1.53 -13.14 18.90
N ILE A 166 2.14 -14.18 18.32
CA ILE A 166 2.39 -15.46 19.00
C ILE A 166 3.34 -15.27 20.18
N HIS A 167 4.44 -14.53 20.00
CA HIS A 167 5.41 -14.28 21.05
C HIS A 167 4.78 -13.55 22.25
N GLN A 168 3.98 -12.50 21.99
CA GLN A 168 3.23 -11.80 23.03
C GLN A 168 2.28 -12.75 23.78
N ALA A 169 1.54 -13.59 23.06
CA ALA A 169 0.57 -14.50 23.67
C ALA A 169 1.25 -15.58 24.53
N GLN A 170 2.39 -16.11 24.07
CA GLN A 170 3.21 -17.06 24.82
C GLN A 170 3.76 -16.44 26.11
N ALA A 171 4.29 -15.20 26.02
CA ALA A 171 4.80 -14.49 27.18
C ALA A 171 3.70 -14.22 28.23
N LEU A 172 2.51 -13.81 27.78
CA LEU A 172 1.35 -13.60 28.66
C LEU A 172 0.91 -14.92 29.33
N ALA A 173 0.72 -15.99 28.55
CA ALA A 173 0.31 -17.28 29.10
C ALA A 173 1.30 -17.80 30.15
N ALA A 174 2.60 -17.73 29.86
CA ALA A 174 3.66 -18.13 30.78
C ALA A 174 3.67 -17.28 32.06
N GLY A 175 3.49 -15.96 31.93
CA GLY A 175 3.40 -15.04 33.08
C GLY A 175 2.21 -15.31 34.00
N PHE A 176 1.13 -15.89 33.47
CA PHE A 176 -0.05 -16.34 34.24
C PHE A 176 -0.02 -17.82 34.61
N HIS A 177 1.12 -18.49 34.50
CA HIS A 177 1.28 -19.92 34.80
C HIS A 177 0.26 -20.81 34.07
N SER A 178 -0.10 -20.42 32.85
CA SER A 178 -1.07 -21.10 31.99
C SER A 178 -0.40 -21.53 30.68
N LYS A 179 -1.03 -22.44 29.93
CA LYS A 179 -0.51 -22.88 28.63
C LYS A 179 -1.28 -22.20 27.51
N LEU A 180 -0.56 -21.67 26.52
CA LEU A 180 -1.17 -21.13 25.32
C LEU A 180 -1.79 -22.26 24.50
N GLY A 181 -3.10 -22.22 24.31
CA GLY A 181 -3.86 -23.19 23.53
C GLY A 181 -3.94 -22.84 22.04
N PRO A 182 -4.79 -23.54 21.27
CA PRO A 182 -4.95 -23.29 19.85
C PRO A 182 -5.54 -21.91 19.54
N VAL A 183 -5.31 -21.44 18.31
CA VAL A 183 -5.95 -20.23 17.77
C VAL A 183 -7.46 -20.45 17.67
N TYR A 184 -8.23 -19.53 18.26
CA TYR A 184 -9.69 -19.49 18.17
C TYR A 184 -10.15 -18.65 16.98
N SER A 185 -9.62 -17.45 16.83
CA SER A 185 -9.96 -16.54 15.73
C SER A 185 -8.78 -15.66 15.34
N VAL A 186 -8.75 -15.27 14.07
CA VAL A 186 -7.75 -14.34 13.50
C VAL A 186 -8.49 -13.24 12.77
N ARG A 187 -8.16 -11.99 13.08
CA ARG A 187 -8.56 -10.82 12.30
C ARG A 187 -7.32 -10.27 11.62
N TYR A 188 -7.29 -10.41 10.30
CA TYR A 188 -6.24 -9.84 9.48
C TYR A 188 -6.64 -8.44 9.02
N HIS A 189 -5.82 -7.45 9.35
CA HIS A 189 -6.00 -6.09 8.84
C HIS A 189 -5.21 -5.98 7.55
N VAL A 190 -5.92 -6.02 6.41
CA VAL A 190 -5.27 -5.89 5.11
C VAL A 190 -4.53 -4.56 5.08
N SER A 191 -3.20 -4.63 5.09
CA SER A 191 -2.37 -3.44 4.97
C SER A 191 -2.53 -2.85 3.58
N ASN A 192 -3.23 -1.72 3.50
CA ASN A 192 -3.35 -0.94 2.26
C ASN A 192 -2.04 -0.20 2.02
N TYR A 193 -1.03 -0.91 1.51
CA TYR A 193 0.24 -0.34 1.11
C TYR A 193 0.03 0.79 0.09
N GLN A 194 0.40 2.01 0.47
CA GLN A 194 0.62 3.14 -0.43
C GLN A 194 2.07 3.56 -0.25
N PRO A 195 2.92 3.48 -1.29
CA PRO A 195 4.30 3.95 -1.19
C PRO A 195 4.28 5.45 -0.89
N SER A 196 4.51 5.82 0.37
CA SER A 196 4.76 7.20 0.78
C SER A 196 6.19 7.27 1.31
N PRO A 197 7.03 8.17 0.78
CA PRO A 197 8.37 8.36 1.31
C PRO A 197 8.27 8.78 2.78
N VAL A 198 8.82 7.97 3.68
CA VAL A 198 8.96 8.36 5.09
C VAL A 198 10.22 9.22 5.22
N VAL A 199 10.02 10.52 5.45
CA VAL A 199 11.13 11.40 5.84
C VAL A 199 11.43 11.09 7.31
N ARG A 200 12.58 10.49 7.62
CA ARG A 200 13.03 10.35 9.02
C ARG A 200 13.17 11.74 9.62
N MET A 201 12.20 12.15 10.44
CA MET A 201 12.34 13.37 11.22
C MET A 201 13.31 13.05 12.37
N MET A 202 14.58 13.42 12.20
CA MET A 202 15.54 13.38 13.31
C MET A 202 14.92 14.12 14.49
N LYS A 203 14.87 13.46 15.66
CA LYS A 203 14.53 14.10 16.92
C LYS A 203 15.45 15.31 17.10
N ALA A 204 14.90 16.51 16.97
CA ALA A 204 15.58 17.76 17.26
C ALA A 204 15.76 17.91 18.77
N ALA A 205 16.70 17.15 19.33
CA ALA A 205 17.29 17.44 20.62
C ALA A 205 18.81 17.41 20.41
N GLU A 206 19.37 18.61 20.29
CA GLU A 206 20.81 18.90 20.26
C GLU A 206 21.57 18.52 18.98
N ALA A 207 21.60 19.43 17.99
CA ALA A 207 22.67 19.40 17.00
C ALA A 207 23.01 20.80 16.46
N ALA A 208 24.32 21.07 16.43
CA ALA A 208 25.01 22.15 15.74
C ALA A 208 24.59 22.30 14.27
N PRO A 209 24.90 23.43 13.58
CA PRO A 209 24.51 23.63 12.18
C PRO A 209 25.15 22.58 11.28
N VAL A 210 24.39 21.54 10.95
CA VAL A 210 24.73 20.56 9.93
C VAL A 210 24.71 21.26 8.57
N SER A 211 25.89 21.32 7.95
CA SER A 211 26.05 21.66 6.54
C SER A 211 25.11 20.81 5.68
N ALA A 212 24.38 21.45 4.76
CA ALA A 212 23.34 20.85 3.91
C ALA A 212 23.86 19.85 2.85
N GLN A 213 24.96 19.14 3.12
CA GLN A 213 25.64 18.22 2.21
C GLN A 213 25.55 16.76 2.61
N GLU A 214 24.98 16.42 3.77
CA GLU A 214 24.89 15.03 4.22
C GLU A 214 23.53 14.75 4.86
N THR A 215 22.53 14.38 4.06
CA THR A 215 21.46 13.41 4.40
C THR A 215 20.69 13.09 3.10
N TYR A 216 21.37 12.55 2.09
CA TYR A 216 20.68 11.69 1.12
C TYR A 216 20.67 10.29 1.71
N GLU A 217 20.01 10.09 2.84
CA GLU A 217 19.67 8.72 3.24
C GLU A 217 18.78 8.17 2.12
N GLN A 218 19.18 7.03 1.55
CA GLN A 218 18.39 6.37 0.53
C GLN A 218 16.99 6.17 1.11
N PRO A 219 15.93 6.72 0.48
CA PRO A 219 14.60 6.61 1.04
C PRO A 219 14.24 5.12 1.13
N THR A 220 14.06 4.61 2.35
CA THR A 220 13.55 3.26 2.54
C THR A 220 12.04 3.27 2.34
N ILE A 221 11.53 2.16 1.84
CA ILE A 221 10.11 1.92 1.68
C ILE A 221 9.70 1.00 2.82
N GLN A 222 8.74 1.45 3.62
CA GLN A 222 8.25 0.70 4.77
C GLN A 222 7.05 -0.15 4.37
N PHE A 223 7.09 -1.43 4.74
CA PHE A 223 5.98 -2.38 4.60
C PHE A 223 5.50 -2.78 5.99
N ASP A 224 4.34 -2.26 6.37
CA ASP A 224 3.72 -2.54 7.67
C ASP A 224 2.66 -3.63 7.53
N ASP A 225 2.49 -4.46 8.57
CA ASP A 225 1.38 -5.40 8.67
C ASP A 225 0.91 -5.57 10.12
N GLN A 226 -0.36 -5.93 10.29
CA GLN A 226 -1.00 -6.10 11.59
C GLN A 226 -1.99 -7.27 11.59
N VAL A 227 -1.96 -8.06 12.67
CA VAL A 227 -2.88 -9.17 12.89
C VAL A 227 -3.35 -9.18 14.34
N ASP A 228 -4.65 -9.35 14.55
CA ASP A 228 -5.20 -9.65 15.87
C ASP A 228 -5.53 -11.12 15.94
N VAL A 229 -5.13 -11.77 17.02
CA VAL A 229 -5.35 -13.20 17.22
C VAL A 229 -5.92 -13.43 18.62
N VAL A 230 -6.91 -14.32 18.68
CA VAL A 230 -7.45 -14.84 19.93
C VAL A 230 -6.99 -16.28 20.08
N PHE A 231 -6.31 -16.59 21.19
CA PHE A 231 -5.88 -17.93 21.56
C PHE A 231 -6.73 -18.44 22.71
N GLN A 232 -7.04 -19.74 22.71
CA GLN A 232 -7.57 -20.37 23.91
C GLN A 232 -6.48 -20.47 24.98
N LEU A 233 -6.88 -20.47 26.25
CA LEU A 233 -5.95 -20.63 27.37
C LEU A 233 -6.25 -21.94 28.09
N GLU A 234 -5.23 -22.76 28.25
CA GLU A 234 -5.31 -24.02 28.97
C GLU A 234 -4.78 -23.86 30.40
N PRO A 235 -5.39 -24.54 31.39
CA PRO A 235 -4.88 -24.54 32.77
C PRO A 235 -3.43 -25.01 32.82
N GLY A 236 -2.59 -24.32 33.61
CA GLY A 236 -1.26 -24.82 33.96
C GLY A 236 -1.35 -26.19 34.64
N THR A 237 -0.33 -27.02 34.44
CA THR A 237 -0.26 -28.43 34.90
C THR A 237 -0.21 -28.63 36.43
N GLU A 238 -0.55 -27.63 37.25
CA GLU A 238 -0.43 -27.67 38.72
C GLU A 238 -1.75 -27.75 39.49
N ARG A 239 -2.90 -27.99 38.84
CA ARG A 239 -4.12 -28.35 39.59
C ARG A 239 -4.12 -29.84 39.93
N THR A 240 -3.43 -30.19 41.01
CA THR A 240 -3.75 -31.43 41.75
C THR A 240 -5.24 -31.37 42.12
N PRO A 241 -6.08 -32.35 41.75
CA PRO A 241 -7.47 -32.34 42.17
C PRO A 241 -7.50 -32.50 43.69
N ALA A 242 -8.07 -31.53 44.40
CA ALA A 242 -8.43 -31.74 45.80
C ALA A 242 -9.45 -32.89 45.83
N THR A 243 -8.98 -34.03 46.30
CA THR A 243 -9.73 -35.28 46.49
C THR A 243 -11.05 -34.99 47.20
N ALA A 244 -12.14 -35.49 46.62
CA ALA A 244 -13.44 -35.55 47.25
C ALA A 244 -13.31 -36.23 48.62
N VAL A 245 -13.55 -35.49 49.70
CA VAL A 245 -13.82 -36.07 51.01
C VAL A 245 -15.33 -36.18 51.14
N SER A 246 -15.82 -37.35 50.76
CA SER A 246 -17.08 -37.89 51.25
C SER A 246 -16.94 -38.05 52.76
N ALA A 247 -17.72 -37.31 53.54
CA ALA A 247 -17.93 -37.56 54.96
C ALA A 247 -19.42 -37.85 55.18
N GLN A 248 -19.63 -38.87 55.99
CA GLN A 248 -20.85 -39.64 56.27
C GLN A 248 -21.97 -38.83 56.90
#